data_AF-A0AAD9ZGI3-F1
#
_entry.id   AF-A0AAD9ZGI3-F1
#
_cell.length_a   1.000
_cell.length_b   1.000
_cell.length_c   1.000
_cell.angle_alpha   90.00
_cell.angle_beta   90.00
_cell.angle_gamma   90.00
#
_symmetry.space_group_name_H-M   'P 1'
#
loop_
_entity.id
_entity.type
_entity.pdbx_description
1 polymer ?
#
loop_
_entity_poly.entity_id
_entity_poly.type
_entity_poly.pdbx_seq_one_letter_code
_entity_poly.pdbx_strand_id
1 'polypeptide(L)'
;MDEYTADAFANREEPIPVIAVGNDGPPSDHKGKRERLKESLGGTSSKLKDKLHEHGSGNKEYGYSLQDRLFTKLLQQVLPEEEVDELDMAPDVRSSKYINRPSFSLPLMTNNFRRFNARIGVVFVFQNRLERLLAWRKPPQTISLLAVCTFVCLEPYLIPVLPIAAALLLFMVPAYLARHPPPPTTIGSATYSMNGPPLAPPRTIKPAAEMSKDFFRNMRDLQNCMDDFATIHDLILKTVTPPTNFSNEPLSSTIFLFLFIATCLLFITSHLLPWRFIALIVCWTGIALGHPSIQQLFITNHEEYLAPQERTAQSWLDAWISYDIVLDAPPEKREVEVFELQRRKGGSNGEWEGWMFSPTPYDPLSPQRISGDRPKGTRFFEDVAPPRGWEWGDKKWVLDLASREWVEERMVQGVEVEVEGERWVSDLAGDEDAAELKAVGKGTTKHWEEGSGNSRMGEWRRRRWVRMVRRKVVGTETSAGTAAS
;
A
#
# COMPACT_ATOMS: atom_id res chain seq x y z
N MET A 1 -60.17 10.15 -20.73
CA MET A 1 -59.97 11.20 -19.70
C MET A 1 -58.51 11.14 -19.34
N ASP A 2 -57.81 12.18 -19.75
CA ASP A 2 -56.36 12.24 -19.82
C ASP A 2 -55.73 12.18 -18.43
N GLU A 3 -54.86 11.19 -18.24
CA GLU A 3 -54.06 10.98 -17.04
C GLU A 3 -52.92 12.01 -17.03
N TYR A 4 -53.26 13.28 -16.75
CA TYR A 4 -52.27 14.34 -16.54
C TYR A 4 -51.65 14.17 -15.15
N THR A 5 -50.83 13.13 -15.01
CA THR A 5 -49.92 13.01 -13.87
C THR A 5 -48.69 13.84 -14.20
N ALA A 6 -48.59 15.02 -13.59
CA ALA A 6 -47.38 15.84 -13.66
C ALA A 6 -46.17 14.97 -13.31
N ASP A 7 -45.26 14.87 -14.28
CA ASP A 7 -44.09 13.98 -14.26
C ASP A 7 -43.39 13.98 -12.90
N ALA A 8 -43.27 12.78 -12.33
CA ALA A 8 -42.51 12.54 -11.12
C ALA A 8 -41.03 12.88 -11.37
N PHE A 9 -40.61 14.10 -11.01
CA PHE A 9 -39.21 14.53 -10.99
C PHE A 9 -38.40 14.30 -12.29
N ALA A 10 -39.06 14.07 -13.44
CA ALA A 10 -38.41 13.62 -14.68
C ALA A 10 -37.81 14.76 -15.52
N ASN A 11 -38.06 16.02 -15.20
CA ASN A 11 -37.46 17.14 -15.91
C ASN A 11 -36.08 17.49 -15.35
N ARG A 12 -35.07 16.67 -15.68
CA ARG A 12 -33.66 17.09 -15.66
C ARG A 12 -33.28 17.55 -17.08
N GLU A 13 -33.14 18.86 -17.25
CA GLU A 13 -32.81 19.47 -18.55
C GLU A 13 -31.32 19.34 -18.90
N GLU A 14 -30.43 19.08 -17.93
CA GLU A 14 -28.97 19.13 -18.13
C GLU A 14 -28.22 17.90 -17.53
N PRO A 15 -27.10 17.47 -18.14
CA PRO A 15 -26.26 16.36 -17.67
C PRO A 15 -25.45 16.71 -16.40
N ILE A 16 -24.99 15.70 -15.64
CA ILE A 16 -24.05 15.87 -14.52
C ILE A 16 -22.69 16.26 -15.10
N PRO A 17 -22.00 17.28 -14.56
CA PRO A 17 -20.62 17.58 -14.91
C PRO A 17 -19.70 16.43 -14.45
N VAL A 18 -18.85 15.94 -15.36
CA VAL A 18 -17.82 14.95 -15.03
C VAL A 18 -16.69 15.63 -14.26
N ILE A 19 -16.15 14.98 -13.24
CA ILE A 19 -15.01 15.51 -12.49
C ILE A 19 -13.75 15.24 -13.31
N ALA A 20 -13.41 16.18 -14.19
CA ALA A 20 -12.15 16.14 -14.91
C ALA A 20 -11.03 16.63 -13.98
N VAL A 21 -10.26 15.70 -13.42
CA VAL A 21 -8.97 16.02 -12.80
C VAL A 21 -7.96 16.12 -13.93
N GLY A 22 -7.46 17.34 -14.20
CA GLY A 22 -6.77 17.69 -15.43
C GLY A 22 -5.64 16.74 -15.85
N ASN A 23 -5.75 16.23 -17.09
CA ASN A 23 -4.68 16.12 -18.06
C ASN A 23 -5.28 15.84 -19.46
N ASP A 24 -5.84 16.87 -20.10
CA ASP A 24 -6.41 16.74 -21.45
C ASP A 24 -5.29 16.72 -22.51
N GLY A 25 -4.89 15.52 -22.94
CA GLY A 25 -4.27 15.31 -24.25
C GLY A 25 -5.32 15.44 -25.36
N PRO A 26 -4.95 15.85 -26.59
CA PRO A 26 -5.92 16.13 -27.64
C PRO A 26 -6.64 14.84 -28.11
N PRO A 27 -7.92 14.91 -28.50
CA PRO A 27 -8.70 13.74 -28.89
C PRO A 27 -8.25 13.23 -30.26
N SER A 28 -7.86 11.95 -30.33
CA SER A 28 -7.56 11.26 -31.59
C SER A 28 -8.86 10.87 -32.33
N ASP A 29 -8.94 11.28 -33.60
CA ASP A 29 -10.07 11.05 -34.51
C ASP A 29 -10.17 9.57 -34.96
N HIS A 30 -11.19 8.86 -34.47
CA HIS A 30 -11.51 7.48 -34.89
C HIS A 30 -12.90 7.38 -35.52
N LYS A 31 -13.13 8.10 -36.63
CA LYS A 31 -14.35 7.96 -37.45
C LYS A 31 -14.32 6.83 -38.51
N GLY A 32 -13.20 6.14 -38.72
CA GLY A 32 -13.06 5.19 -39.84
C GLY A 32 -13.50 3.74 -39.61
N LYS A 33 -13.72 3.28 -38.37
CA LYS A 33 -13.93 1.83 -38.09
C LYS A 33 -15.40 1.40 -37.98
N ARG A 34 -16.34 2.34 -37.86
CA ARG A 34 -17.75 2.03 -37.56
C ARG A 34 -18.59 1.67 -38.80
N GLU A 35 -18.15 2.03 -40.00
CA GLU A 35 -18.87 1.71 -41.24
C GLU A 35 -18.55 0.31 -41.78
N ARG A 36 -17.31 -0.20 -41.61
CA ARG A 36 -16.93 -1.54 -42.10
C ARG A 36 -17.56 -2.69 -41.31
N LEU A 37 -17.98 -2.48 -40.07
CA LEU A 37 -18.65 -3.52 -39.27
C LEU A 37 -20.14 -3.68 -39.66
N LYS A 38 -20.73 -2.65 -40.28
CA LYS A 38 -22.16 -2.60 -40.58
C LYS A 38 -22.53 -3.41 -41.83
N GLU A 39 -21.59 -3.64 -42.74
CA GLU A 39 -21.80 -4.47 -43.94
C GLU A 39 -21.62 -5.98 -43.68
N SER A 40 -20.84 -6.38 -42.67
CA SER A 40 -20.58 -7.81 -42.40
C SER A 40 -21.70 -8.54 -41.64
N LEU A 41 -22.66 -7.82 -41.03
CA LEU A 41 -23.69 -8.39 -40.16
C LEU A 41 -25.08 -8.52 -40.81
N GLY A 42 -25.23 -8.07 -42.07
CA GLY A 42 -26.51 -8.08 -42.79
C GLY A 42 -26.97 -9.46 -43.29
N GLY A 43 -26.08 -10.46 -43.35
CA GLY A 43 -26.35 -11.76 -43.98
C GLY A 43 -26.75 -12.91 -43.05
N THR A 44 -26.59 -12.78 -41.74
CA THR A 44 -26.71 -13.90 -40.79
C THR A 44 -28.01 -13.91 -39.97
N SER A 45 -28.82 -12.86 -40.04
CA SER A 45 -30.07 -12.74 -39.27
C SER A 45 -31.22 -13.61 -39.78
N SER A 46 -31.26 -13.94 -41.08
CA SER A 46 -32.37 -14.71 -41.66
C SER A 46 -32.32 -16.20 -41.31
N LYS A 47 -31.14 -16.79 -41.12
CA LYS A 47 -30.97 -18.23 -40.85
C LYS A 47 -31.21 -18.63 -39.38
N LEU A 48 -31.21 -17.66 -38.46
CA LEU A 48 -31.46 -17.91 -37.03
C LEU A 48 -32.97 -17.89 -36.70
N LYS A 49 -33.77 -17.20 -37.52
CA LYS A 49 -35.21 -17.01 -37.29
C LYS A 49 -36.01 -18.30 -37.56
N ASP A 50 -35.56 -19.13 -38.49
CA ASP A 50 -36.25 -20.37 -38.85
C ASP A 50 -36.03 -21.51 -37.85
N LYS A 51 -34.97 -21.47 -37.02
CA LYS A 51 -34.70 -22.51 -36.00
C LYS A 51 -35.35 -22.25 -34.63
N LEU A 52 -35.99 -21.09 -34.43
CA LEU A 52 -36.55 -20.71 -33.12
C LEU A 52 -38.05 -21.01 -32.98
N HIS A 53 -38.74 -21.39 -34.06
CA HIS A 53 -40.18 -21.66 -34.04
C HIS A 53 -40.57 -23.09 -33.60
N GLU A 54 -39.62 -23.97 -33.32
CA GLU A 54 -39.88 -25.40 -33.05
C GLU A 54 -39.82 -25.80 -31.55
N HIS A 55 -39.43 -24.90 -30.64
CA HIS A 55 -39.39 -25.20 -29.20
C HIS A 55 -40.01 -24.08 -28.35
N GLY A 56 -41.33 -24.16 -28.18
CA GLY A 56 -42.09 -23.17 -27.41
C GLY A 56 -43.41 -23.71 -26.85
N SER A 57 -43.37 -24.81 -26.10
CA SER A 57 -44.47 -25.23 -25.23
C SER A 57 -43.91 -25.68 -23.89
N GLY A 58 -43.96 -24.81 -22.88
CA GLY A 58 -43.58 -25.17 -21.51
C GLY A 58 -43.34 -23.98 -20.59
N ASN A 59 -44.34 -23.72 -19.73
CA ASN A 59 -44.31 -23.00 -18.46
C ASN A 59 -44.07 -21.48 -18.40
N LYS A 60 -45.06 -20.78 -17.84
CA LYS A 60 -45.04 -19.36 -17.49
C LYS A 60 -44.30 -19.17 -16.16
N GLU A 61 -43.04 -18.77 -16.23
CA GLU A 61 -42.36 -18.07 -15.13
C GLU A 61 -41.60 -16.86 -15.69
N TYR A 62 -41.70 -15.75 -14.94
CA TYR A 62 -41.13 -14.41 -15.20
C TYR A 62 -40.17 -14.32 -16.39
N GLY A 63 -40.68 -13.79 -17.50
CA GLY A 63 -39.94 -13.66 -18.75
C GLY A 63 -38.71 -12.77 -18.60
N TYR A 64 -37.54 -13.40 -18.50
CA TYR A 64 -36.27 -12.78 -18.87
C TYR A 64 -36.35 -12.36 -20.33
N SER A 65 -36.03 -11.10 -20.62
CA SER A 65 -36.04 -10.58 -21.99
C SER A 65 -35.07 -11.40 -22.85
N LEU A 66 -35.37 -11.64 -24.12
CA LEU A 66 -34.44 -12.29 -25.06
C LEU A 66 -33.09 -11.55 -25.13
N GLN A 67 -33.10 -10.26 -24.83
CA GLN A 67 -31.91 -9.43 -24.70
C GLN A 67 -31.09 -9.78 -23.45
N ASP A 68 -31.74 -10.17 -22.35
CA ASP A 68 -31.08 -10.64 -21.11
C ASP A 68 -30.30 -11.92 -21.39
N ARG A 69 -30.84 -12.82 -22.22
CA ARG A 69 -30.15 -14.05 -22.65
C ARG A 69 -28.93 -13.76 -23.52
N LEU A 70 -28.98 -12.73 -24.36
CA LEU A 70 -27.86 -12.33 -25.20
C LEU A 70 -26.77 -11.60 -24.41
N PHE A 71 -27.17 -10.70 -23.50
CA PHE A 71 -26.23 -9.97 -22.64
C PHE A 71 -25.54 -10.91 -21.64
N THR A 72 -26.28 -11.84 -21.04
CA THR A 72 -25.69 -12.88 -20.18
C THR A 72 -24.76 -13.81 -20.95
N LYS A 73 -25.09 -14.19 -22.20
CA LYS A 73 -24.18 -14.97 -23.04
C LYS A 73 -22.91 -14.22 -23.44
N LEU A 74 -23.00 -12.90 -23.67
CA LEU A 74 -21.83 -12.07 -23.95
C LEU A 74 -20.95 -11.87 -22.71
N LEU A 75 -21.53 -11.68 -21.53
CA LEU A 75 -20.75 -11.57 -20.28
C LEU A 75 -20.13 -12.91 -19.87
N GLN A 76 -20.85 -14.02 -20.05
CA GLN A 76 -20.31 -15.37 -19.81
C GLN A 76 -19.11 -15.70 -20.69
N GLN A 77 -19.03 -15.13 -21.89
CA GLN A 77 -17.90 -15.34 -22.80
C GLN A 77 -16.64 -14.55 -22.38
N VAL A 78 -16.77 -13.56 -21.49
CA VAL A 78 -15.68 -12.66 -21.08
C VAL A 78 -15.17 -12.99 -19.66
N LEU A 79 -15.95 -13.70 -18.84
CA LEU A 79 -15.47 -14.20 -17.56
C LEU A 79 -14.69 -15.51 -17.73
N PRO A 80 -13.52 -15.66 -17.07
CA PRO A 80 -12.92 -16.97 -16.85
C PRO A 80 -13.92 -17.88 -16.12
N GLU A 81 -13.96 -19.17 -16.47
CA GLU A 81 -14.63 -20.18 -15.64
C GLU A 81 -13.84 -20.29 -14.33
N GLU A 82 -14.20 -19.50 -13.32
CA GLU A 82 -13.73 -19.74 -11.97
C GLU A 82 -14.36 -21.05 -11.48
N GLU A 83 -13.57 -22.13 -11.52
CA GLU A 83 -13.80 -23.28 -10.66
C GLU A 83 -13.77 -22.76 -9.22
N VAL A 84 -14.95 -22.62 -8.62
CA VAL A 84 -15.07 -22.33 -7.19
C VAL A 84 -14.57 -23.58 -6.48
N ASP A 85 -13.29 -23.59 -6.11
CA ASP A 85 -12.74 -24.62 -5.23
C ASP A 85 -13.60 -24.69 -3.96
N GLU A 86 -14.28 -25.82 -3.76
CA GLU A 86 -15.11 -26.14 -2.58
C GLU A 86 -14.28 -26.31 -1.29
N LEU A 87 -13.13 -25.65 -1.15
CA LEU A 87 -12.14 -25.97 -0.12
C LEU A 87 -12.00 -24.96 1.03
N ASP A 88 -12.78 -23.88 1.11
CA ASP A 88 -12.68 -22.96 2.26
C ASP A 88 -14.04 -22.45 2.78
N MET A 89 -14.86 -23.38 3.28
CA MET A 89 -15.99 -23.03 4.17
C MET A 89 -15.80 -23.66 5.55
N ALA A 90 -14.70 -23.32 6.22
CA ALA A 90 -14.66 -23.45 7.67
C ALA A 90 -15.73 -22.50 8.26
N PRO A 91 -16.68 -22.99 9.08
CA PRO A 91 -17.68 -22.11 9.67
C PRO A 91 -16.99 -21.21 10.70
N ASP A 92 -16.78 -19.95 10.35
CA ASP A 92 -16.27 -18.92 11.25
C ASP A 92 -17.29 -18.71 12.39
N VAL A 93 -16.92 -19.11 13.62
CA VAL A 93 -17.81 -19.29 14.79
C VAL A 93 -18.29 -17.95 15.38
N ARG A 94 -18.18 -16.83 14.65
CA ARG A 94 -18.35 -15.46 15.20
C ARG A 94 -19.43 -14.58 14.59
N SER A 95 -20.29 -15.04 13.69
CA SER A 95 -21.26 -14.15 13.04
C SER A 95 -22.72 -14.47 13.35
N SER A 96 -23.40 -13.53 13.99
CA SER A 96 -24.85 -13.47 14.09
C SER A 96 -25.51 -13.65 12.70
N LYS A 97 -26.37 -14.66 12.56
CA LYS A 97 -27.41 -14.81 11.52
C LYS A 97 -27.00 -14.21 10.16
N TYR A 98 -26.11 -14.89 9.44
CA TYR A 98 -25.85 -14.60 8.03
C TYR A 98 -27.20 -14.53 7.30
N ILE A 99 -27.56 -13.32 6.85
CA ILE A 99 -28.56 -13.17 5.80
C ILE A 99 -27.90 -13.85 4.59
N ASN A 100 -28.34 -15.07 4.25
CA ASN A 100 -27.85 -15.80 3.07
C ASN A 100 -28.04 -14.91 1.83
N ARG A 101 -26.98 -14.22 1.43
CA ARG A 101 -26.95 -13.48 0.18
C ARG A 101 -26.71 -14.50 -0.94
N PRO A 102 -27.48 -14.48 -2.04
CA PRO A 102 -27.29 -15.43 -3.13
C PRO A 102 -25.87 -15.33 -3.69
N SER A 103 -25.32 -16.46 -4.15
CA SER A 103 -24.03 -16.51 -4.83
C SER A 103 -24.06 -15.63 -6.09
N PHE A 104 -22.88 -15.16 -6.50
CA PHE A 104 -22.75 -14.31 -7.67
C PHE A 104 -23.29 -15.03 -8.91
N SER A 105 -24.25 -14.41 -9.60
CA SER A 105 -24.67 -14.88 -10.92
C SER A 105 -24.95 -13.70 -11.83
N LEU A 106 -24.48 -13.82 -13.06
CA LEU A 106 -24.62 -12.78 -14.10
C LEU A 106 -26.09 -12.41 -14.39
N PRO A 107 -27.06 -13.36 -14.40
CA PRO A 107 -28.47 -13.02 -14.55
C PRO A 107 -29.01 -12.22 -13.35
N LEU A 108 -28.62 -12.57 -12.11
CA LEU A 108 -29.01 -11.81 -10.93
C LEU A 108 -28.38 -10.42 -10.92
N MET A 109 -27.10 -10.30 -11.29
CA MET A 109 -26.41 -9.00 -11.41
C MET A 109 -27.13 -8.09 -12.41
N THR A 110 -27.48 -8.62 -13.59
CA THR A 110 -28.18 -7.85 -14.64
C THR A 110 -29.57 -7.39 -14.16
N ASN A 111 -30.34 -8.29 -13.54
CA ASN A 111 -31.66 -7.95 -13.00
C ASN A 111 -31.57 -6.91 -11.87
N ASN A 112 -30.59 -7.06 -10.97
CA ASN A 112 -30.33 -6.12 -9.88
C ASN A 112 -29.86 -4.76 -10.41
N PHE A 113 -28.98 -4.74 -11.42
CA PHE A 113 -28.52 -3.53 -12.09
C PHE A 113 -29.68 -2.75 -12.72
N ARG A 114 -30.57 -3.42 -13.45
CA ARG A 114 -31.74 -2.77 -14.06
C ARG A 114 -32.68 -2.20 -13.00
N ARG A 115 -32.97 -2.97 -11.95
CA ARG A 115 -33.77 -2.53 -10.79
C ARG A 115 -33.16 -1.34 -10.05
N PHE A 116 -31.84 -1.29 -9.98
CA PHE A 116 -31.08 -0.18 -9.40
C PHE A 116 -31.13 1.05 -10.32
N ASN A 117 -30.78 0.90 -11.60
CA ASN A 117 -30.77 1.98 -12.58
C ASN A 117 -32.15 2.63 -12.79
N ALA A 118 -33.23 1.86 -12.65
CA ALA A 118 -34.60 2.39 -12.69
C ALA A 118 -34.97 3.27 -11.48
N ARG A 119 -34.24 3.20 -10.36
CA ARG A 119 -34.55 3.92 -9.11
C ARG A 119 -33.51 4.97 -8.73
N ILE A 120 -32.27 4.81 -9.16
CA ILE A 120 -31.13 5.66 -8.78
C ILE A 120 -31.28 7.12 -9.26
N GLY A 121 -32.10 7.38 -10.28
CA GLY A 121 -32.30 8.72 -10.83
C GLY A 121 -32.65 9.80 -9.81
N VAL A 122 -33.38 9.47 -8.74
CA VAL A 122 -33.69 10.44 -7.66
C VAL A 122 -32.43 10.90 -6.94
N VAL A 123 -31.47 9.99 -6.72
CA VAL A 123 -30.18 10.30 -6.09
C VAL A 123 -29.36 11.21 -7.00
N PHE A 124 -29.35 10.95 -8.31
CA PHE A 124 -28.67 11.81 -9.27
C PHE A 124 -29.30 13.21 -9.37
N VAL A 125 -30.63 13.32 -9.25
CA VAL A 125 -31.29 14.64 -9.18
C VAL A 125 -30.90 15.38 -7.91
N PHE A 126 -30.81 14.68 -6.77
CA PHE A 126 -30.33 15.27 -5.52
C PHE A 126 -28.87 15.73 -5.63
N GLN A 127 -27.99 14.87 -6.16
CA GLN A 127 -26.58 15.18 -6.43
C GLN A 127 -26.45 16.45 -7.28
N ASN A 128 -27.13 16.54 -8.42
CA ASN A 128 -27.10 17.74 -9.27
C ASN A 128 -27.57 19.01 -8.54
N ARG A 129 -28.59 18.89 -7.69
CA ARG A 129 -29.08 20.04 -6.91
C ARG A 129 -28.03 20.49 -5.90
N LEU A 130 -27.36 19.53 -5.25
CA LEU A 130 -26.28 19.81 -4.31
C LEU A 130 -25.08 20.43 -5.02
N GLU A 131 -24.64 19.87 -6.14
CA GLU A 131 -23.55 20.43 -6.95
C GLU A 131 -23.86 21.86 -7.41
N ARG A 132 -25.08 22.13 -7.90
CA ARG A 132 -25.49 23.49 -8.29
C ARG A 132 -25.51 24.47 -7.11
N LEU A 133 -25.86 23.98 -5.92
CA LEU A 133 -25.86 24.75 -4.69
C LEU A 133 -24.43 25.10 -4.26
N LEU A 134 -23.52 24.13 -4.32
CA LEU A 134 -22.10 24.31 -4.00
C LEU A 134 -21.34 25.13 -5.06
N ALA A 135 -21.74 25.04 -6.33
CA ALA A 135 -21.17 25.81 -7.44
C ALA A 135 -21.73 27.24 -7.55
N TRP A 136 -22.47 27.73 -6.55
CA TRP A 136 -23.03 29.09 -6.48
C TRP A 136 -23.93 29.49 -7.66
N ARG A 137 -24.55 28.53 -8.37
CA ARG A 137 -25.36 28.84 -9.58
C ARG A 137 -26.56 29.73 -9.27
N LYS A 138 -27.13 29.58 -8.07
CA LYS A 138 -28.16 30.48 -7.51
C LYS A 138 -27.68 31.01 -6.16
N PRO A 139 -26.96 32.15 -6.12
CA PRO A 139 -26.40 32.72 -4.89
C PRO A 139 -27.36 32.83 -3.71
N PRO A 140 -28.65 33.23 -3.86
CA PRO A 140 -29.53 33.31 -2.69
C PRO A 140 -29.79 31.95 -2.03
N GLN A 141 -29.79 30.86 -2.79
CA GLN A 141 -29.97 29.50 -2.25
C GLN A 141 -28.72 29.08 -1.47
N THR A 142 -27.53 29.34 -2.02
CA THR A 142 -26.25 29.03 -1.35
C THR A 142 -26.07 29.87 -0.08
N ILE A 143 -26.40 31.17 -0.13
CA ILE A 143 -26.36 32.04 1.06
C ILE A 143 -27.35 31.55 2.13
N SER A 144 -28.53 31.08 1.74
CA SER A 144 -29.48 30.50 2.71
C SER A 144 -28.94 29.22 3.38
N LEU A 145 -28.20 28.39 2.63
CA LEU A 145 -27.47 27.24 3.19
C LEU A 145 -26.39 27.72 4.17
N LEU A 146 -25.56 28.69 3.78
CA LEU A 146 -24.54 29.26 4.67
C LEU A 146 -25.13 29.85 5.94
N ALA A 147 -26.29 30.49 5.87
CA ALA A 147 -26.99 31.01 7.04
C ALA A 147 -27.40 29.88 7.98
N VAL A 148 -28.00 28.80 7.46
CA VAL A 148 -28.34 27.60 8.25
C VAL A 148 -27.08 26.97 8.85
N CYS A 149 -26.03 26.78 8.05
CA CYS A 149 -24.74 26.28 8.52
C CYS A 149 -24.15 27.18 9.62
N THR A 150 -24.30 28.49 9.51
CA THR A 150 -23.85 29.44 10.53
C THR A 150 -24.59 29.23 11.85
N PHE A 151 -25.92 29.07 11.81
CA PHE A 151 -26.69 28.74 13.01
C PHE A 151 -26.26 27.41 13.64
N VAL A 152 -25.98 26.39 12.83
CA VAL A 152 -25.58 25.06 13.32
C VAL A 152 -24.15 25.06 13.89
N CYS A 153 -23.20 25.74 13.25
CA CYS A 153 -21.83 25.87 13.72
C CYS A 153 -21.72 26.75 14.97
N LEU A 154 -22.48 27.86 14.99
CA LEU A 154 -22.60 28.66 16.19
C LEU A 154 -23.31 27.87 17.27
N GLU A 155 -24.25 26.99 16.97
CA GLU A 155 -25.05 26.37 18.01
C GLU A 155 -25.26 24.85 17.81
N PRO A 156 -24.30 24.03 18.28
CA PRO A 156 -24.26 22.61 17.94
C PRO A 156 -25.41 21.78 18.54
N TYR A 157 -26.11 22.29 19.55
CA TYR A 157 -27.29 21.60 20.10
C TYR A 157 -28.47 21.53 19.11
N LEU A 158 -28.41 22.25 17.98
CA LEU A 158 -29.39 22.16 16.91
C LEU A 158 -29.23 20.90 16.03
N ILE A 159 -28.08 20.21 16.10
CA ILE A 159 -27.79 19.03 15.26
C ILE A 159 -28.86 17.92 15.40
N PRO A 160 -29.34 17.54 16.60
CA PRO A 160 -30.41 16.55 16.75
C PRO A 160 -31.77 17.02 16.19
N VAL A 161 -32.00 18.33 16.11
CA VAL A 161 -33.26 18.92 15.62
C VAL A 161 -33.29 18.95 14.09
N LEU A 162 -32.14 19.15 13.44
CA LEU A 162 -32.01 19.20 11.97
C LEU A 162 -32.68 18.04 11.22
N PRO A 163 -32.50 16.74 11.55
CA PRO A 163 -33.12 15.67 10.80
C PRO A 163 -34.66 15.70 10.88
N ILE A 164 -35.21 16.10 12.04
CA ILE A 164 -36.66 16.22 12.23
C ILE A 164 -37.19 17.42 11.42
N ALA A 165 -36.53 18.57 11.53
CA ALA A 165 -36.87 19.77 10.77
C ALA A 165 -36.77 19.54 9.25
N ALA A 166 -35.71 18.86 8.80
CA ALA A 166 -35.54 18.46 7.40
C ALA A 166 -36.65 17.50 6.96
N ALA A 167 -37.05 16.54 7.80
CA ALA A 167 -38.14 15.64 7.45
C ALA A 167 -39.48 16.37 7.27
N LEU A 168 -39.76 17.33 8.16
CA LEU A 168 -40.96 18.17 8.07
C LEU A 168 -40.92 19.09 6.85
N LEU A 169 -39.83 19.85 6.66
CA LEU A 169 -39.75 20.88 5.63
C LEU A 169 -39.48 20.34 4.22
N LEU A 170 -38.71 19.26 4.08
CA LEU A 170 -38.29 18.73 2.77
C LEU A 170 -39.16 17.58 2.27
N PHE A 171 -39.77 16.79 3.16
CA PHE A 171 -40.65 15.68 2.76
C PHE A 171 -42.12 15.97 3.05
N MET A 172 -42.47 16.28 4.30
CA MET A 172 -43.89 16.38 4.69
C MET A 172 -44.59 17.61 4.11
N VAL A 173 -43.97 18.80 4.19
CA VAL A 173 -44.57 20.04 3.67
C VAL A 173 -44.78 19.97 2.15
N PRO A 174 -43.78 19.57 1.32
CA PRO A 174 -43.99 19.44 -0.12
C PRO A 174 -45.00 18.34 -0.48
N ALA A 175 -45.01 17.22 0.25
CA ALA A 175 -46.00 16.16 0.05
C ALA A 175 -47.43 16.63 0.38
N TYR A 176 -47.58 17.45 1.43
CA TYR A 176 -48.85 18.06 1.81
C TYR A 176 -49.33 19.06 0.75
N LEU A 177 -48.45 19.98 0.32
CA LEU A 177 -48.78 20.97 -0.72
C LEU A 177 -49.10 20.32 -2.08
N ALA A 178 -48.44 19.20 -2.42
CA ALA A 178 -48.76 18.44 -3.62
C ALA A 178 -50.13 17.77 -3.56
N ARG A 179 -50.62 17.47 -2.34
CA ARG A 179 -51.94 16.87 -2.09
C ARG A 179 -53.07 17.91 -1.99
N HIS A 180 -52.72 19.13 -1.59
CA HIS A 180 -53.62 20.28 -1.40
C HIS A 180 -53.12 21.52 -2.18
N PRO A 181 -53.16 21.50 -3.53
CA PRO A 181 -52.69 22.62 -4.34
C PRO A 181 -53.51 23.90 -4.05
N PRO A 182 -52.88 25.09 -4.08
CA PRO A 182 -53.61 26.34 -3.94
C PRO A 182 -54.58 26.53 -5.13
N PRO A 183 -55.78 27.10 -4.89
CA PRO A 183 -56.71 27.38 -5.98
C PRO A 183 -56.10 28.39 -6.97
N PRO A 184 -56.42 28.29 -8.28
CA PRO A 184 -55.95 29.24 -9.27
C PRO A 184 -56.40 30.66 -8.90
N THR A 185 -55.47 31.61 -8.96
CA THR A 185 -55.58 33.00 -8.48
C THR A 185 -56.58 33.88 -9.22
N THR A 186 -57.45 33.31 -10.07
CA THR A 186 -58.36 34.05 -10.95
C THR A 186 -59.63 34.55 -10.29
N ILE A 187 -59.88 34.21 -9.02
CA ILE A 187 -61.07 34.70 -8.27
C ILE A 187 -60.56 35.38 -7.00
N GLY A 188 -60.59 36.72 -7.00
CA GLY A 188 -59.98 37.63 -6.02
C GLY A 188 -60.57 37.63 -4.60
N SER A 189 -61.15 36.52 -4.15
CA SER A 189 -61.63 36.37 -2.77
C SER A 189 -61.83 34.90 -2.45
N ALA A 190 -60.78 34.23 -1.98
CA ALA A 190 -60.95 32.97 -1.26
C ALA A 190 -59.87 32.87 -0.19
N THR A 191 -60.27 33.07 1.06
CA THR A 191 -59.55 32.56 2.22
C THR A 191 -59.15 31.11 1.95
N TYR A 192 -57.84 30.82 1.95
CA TYR A 192 -57.34 29.45 1.75
C TYR A 192 -57.87 28.54 2.86
N SER A 193 -58.92 27.77 2.56
CA SER A 193 -59.45 26.78 3.50
C SER A 193 -58.51 25.58 3.52
N MET A 194 -57.65 25.51 4.54
CA MET A 194 -56.83 24.33 4.87
C MET A 194 -57.67 23.11 5.29
N ASN A 195 -58.96 23.33 5.58
CA ASN A 195 -59.89 22.30 5.98
C ASN A 195 -60.56 21.70 4.73
N GLY A 196 -60.32 20.42 4.47
CA GLY A 196 -60.97 19.67 3.40
C GLY A 196 -60.35 18.29 3.14
N PRO A 197 -61.08 17.40 2.43
CA PRO A 197 -60.53 16.13 1.97
C PRO A 197 -59.37 16.35 0.98
N PRO A 198 -58.47 15.37 0.84
CA PRO A 198 -57.33 15.47 -0.08
C PRO A 198 -57.77 15.66 -1.54
N LEU A 199 -57.24 16.69 -2.21
CA LEU A 199 -57.63 17.08 -3.57
C LEU A 199 -56.90 16.30 -4.68
N ALA A 200 -55.72 15.76 -4.38
CA ALA A 200 -54.90 14.99 -5.34
C ALA A 200 -54.51 13.60 -4.80
N PRO A 201 -54.30 12.60 -5.68
CA PRO A 201 -53.83 11.28 -5.28
C PRO A 201 -52.40 11.34 -4.71
N PRO A 202 -52.02 10.41 -3.82
CA PRO A 202 -50.68 10.37 -3.26
C PRO A 202 -49.64 10.15 -4.37
N ARG A 203 -48.66 11.05 -4.46
CA ARG A 203 -47.56 10.92 -5.42
C ARG A 203 -46.65 9.77 -4.97
N THR A 204 -46.56 8.72 -5.77
CA THR A 204 -45.59 7.63 -5.60
C THR A 204 -44.46 7.78 -6.60
N ILE A 205 -43.22 7.55 -6.16
CA ILE A 205 -42.06 7.56 -7.05
C ILE A 205 -42.10 6.24 -7.84
N LYS A 206 -42.59 6.28 -9.08
CA LYS A 206 -42.57 5.13 -9.98
C LYS A 206 -41.12 4.91 -10.47
N PRO A 207 -40.61 3.66 -10.50
CA PRO A 207 -39.35 3.36 -11.16
C PRO A 207 -39.41 3.81 -12.62
N ALA A 208 -38.30 4.35 -13.14
CA ALA A 208 -38.19 4.70 -14.54
C ALA A 208 -38.45 3.45 -15.41
N ALA A 209 -39.25 3.61 -16.47
CA ALA A 209 -39.53 2.51 -17.37
C ALA A 209 -38.22 1.98 -17.98
N GLU A 210 -38.07 0.65 -18.01
CA GLU A 210 -36.97 -0.03 -18.67
C GLU A 210 -37.04 0.39 -20.16
N MET A 211 -35.98 1.01 -20.69
CA MET A 211 -35.91 1.65 -22.04
C MET A 211 -36.40 3.10 -22.18
N SER A 212 -36.79 3.77 -21.09
CA SER A 212 -37.06 5.22 -21.13
C SER A 212 -35.79 6.05 -21.38
N LYS A 213 -35.96 7.29 -21.87
CA LYS A 213 -34.84 8.26 -22.00
C LYS A 213 -34.11 8.47 -20.67
N ASP A 214 -34.85 8.49 -19.56
CA ASP A 214 -34.27 8.68 -18.23
C ASP A 214 -33.54 7.43 -17.74
N PHE A 215 -33.97 6.23 -18.12
CA PHE A 215 -33.21 5.00 -17.88
C PHE A 215 -31.81 5.05 -18.53
N PHE A 216 -31.72 5.53 -19.78
CA PHE A 216 -30.43 5.68 -20.46
C PHE A 216 -29.58 6.84 -19.91
N ARG A 217 -30.21 7.93 -19.44
CA ARG A 217 -29.51 9.02 -18.75
C ARG A 217 -28.92 8.56 -17.42
N ASN A 218 -29.71 7.84 -16.61
CA ASN A 218 -29.22 7.25 -15.37
C ASN A 218 -28.06 6.28 -15.62
N MET A 219 -28.11 5.51 -16.71
CA MET A 219 -27.03 4.60 -17.07
C MET A 219 -25.73 5.35 -17.43
N ARG A 220 -25.82 6.49 -18.11
CA ARG A 220 -24.67 7.36 -18.39
C ARG A 220 -24.10 7.96 -17.10
N ASP A 221 -24.97 8.50 -16.25
CA ASP A 221 -24.54 9.10 -14.99
C ASP A 221 -23.88 8.06 -14.08
N LEU A 222 -24.40 6.84 -14.05
CA LEU A 222 -23.83 5.72 -13.32
C LEU A 222 -22.43 5.37 -13.85
N GLN A 223 -22.24 5.35 -15.17
CA GLN A 223 -20.91 5.16 -15.75
C GLN A 223 -19.93 6.24 -15.32
N ASN A 224 -20.33 7.52 -15.38
CA ASN A 224 -19.49 8.62 -14.96
C ASN A 224 -19.15 8.51 -13.47
N CYS A 225 -20.13 8.21 -12.60
CA CYS A 225 -19.86 8.04 -11.17
C CYS A 225 -18.95 6.85 -10.85
N MET A 226 -18.98 5.78 -11.66
CA MET A 226 -18.03 4.67 -11.53
C MET A 226 -16.60 5.11 -11.86
N ASP A 227 -16.43 5.93 -12.90
CA ASP A 227 -15.15 6.49 -13.31
C ASP A 227 -14.62 7.54 -12.30
N ASP A 228 -15.50 8.43 -11.83
CA ASP A 228 -15.20 9.41 -10.78
C ASP A 228 -14.74 8.69 -9.50
N PHE A 229 -15.44 7.60 -9.10
CA PHE A 229 -15.05 6.82 -7.93
C PHE A 229 -13.66 6.20 -8.07
N ALA A 230 -13.37 5.57 -9.22
CA ALA A 230 -12.07 4.97 -9.48
C ALA A 230 -10.95 6.02 -9.46
N THR A 231 -11.18 7.16 -10.12
CA THR A 231 -10.23 8.28 -10.17
C THR A 231 -9.95 8.86 -8.78
N ILE A 232 -11.00 9.09 -7.99
CA ILE A 232 -10.86 9.59 -6.61
C ILE A 232 -10.13 8.56 -5.74
N HIS A 233 -10.47 7.28 -5.86
CA HIS A 233 -9.81 6.21 -5.13
C HIS A 233 -8.31 6.15 -5.45
N ASP A 234 -7.95 6.18 -6.73
CA ASP A 234 -6.55 6.15 -7.17
C ASP A 234 -5.79 7.42 -6.74
N LEU A 235 -6.45 8.59 -6.73
CA LEU A 235 -5.89 9.84 -6.21
C LEU A 235 -5.63 9.76 -4.70
N ILE A 236 -6.57 9.22 -3.94
CA ILE A 236 -6.41 8.99 -2.50
C ILE A 236 -5.25 8.02 -2.27
N LEU A 237 -5.20 6.91 -3.01
CA LEU A 237 -4.13 5.93 -2.87
C LEU A 237 -2.76 6.55 -3.19
N LYS A 238 -2.66 7.32 -4.28
CA LYS A 238 -1.42 8.02 -4.67
C LYS A 238 -0.97 9.06 -3.63
N THR A 239 -1.90 9.73 -2.96
CA THR A 239 -1.60 10.83 -2.03
C THR A 239 -1.37 10.33 -0.60
N VAL A 240 -2.20 9.41 -0.12
CA VAL A 240 -2.24 8.96 1.28
C VAL A 240 -1.34 7.75 1.52
N THR A 241 -1.20 6.84 0.56
CA THR A 241 -0.46 5.57 0.78
C THR A 241 1.03 5.79 0.99
N PRO A 242 1.75 6.57 0.16
CA PRO A 242 3.19 6.73 0.34
C PRO A 242 3.60 7.24 1.74
N PRO A 243 2.94 8.26 2.33
CA PRO A 243 3.28 8.71 3.68
C PRO A 243 2.76 7.80 4.81
N THR A 244 1.70 7.01 4.60
CA THR A 244 1.10 6.18 5.67
C THR A 244 1.60 4.74 5.70
N ASN A 245 2.07 4.20 4.57
CA ASN A 245 2.52 2.81 4.43
C ASN A 245 4.00 2.59 4.78
N PHE A 246 4.70 3.60 5.32
CA PHE A 246 6.13 3.53 5.65
C PHE A 246 7.03 3.11 4.48
N SER A 247 6.58 3.30 3.24
CA SER A 247 7.37 2.96 2.04
C SER A 247 8.65 3.83 1.97
N ASN A 248 8.56 5.07 2.43
CA ASN A 248 9.72 5.90 2.79
C ASN A 248 9.75 6.03 4.31
N GLU A 249 10.42 5.08 4.97
CA GLU A 249 10.49 5.00 6.44
C GLU A 249 10.89 6.33 7.12
N PRO A 250 11.88 7.10 6.62
CA PRO A 250 12.24 8.39 7.22
C PRO A 250 11.11 9.43 7.14
N LEU A 251 10.45 9.54 5.97
CA LEU A 251 9.38 10.51 5.74
C LEU A 251 8.12 10.17 6.56
N SER A 252 7.72 8.90 6.55
CA SER A 252 6.56 8.43 7.31
C SER A 252 6.76 8.57 8.81
N SER A 253 7.97 8.28 9.32
CA SER A 253 8.31 8.44 10.74
C SER A 253 8.30 9.91 11.17
N THR A 254 8.78 10.82 10.31
CA THR A 254 8.72 12.27 10.56
C THR A 254 7.29 12.78 10.64
N ILE A 255 6.44 12.40 9.68
CA ILE A 255 5.02 12.74 9.69
C ILE A 255 4.34 12.19 10.94
N PHE A 256 4.64 10.94 11.31
CA PHE A 256 4.11 10.32 12.53
C PHE A 256 4.50 11.12 13.78
N LEU A 257 5.78 11.51 13.92
CA LEU A 257 6.25 12.30 15.07
C LEU A 257 5.58 13.67 15.14
N PHE A 258 5.47 14.40 14.02
CA PHE A 258 4.77 15.68 13.97
C PHE A 258 3.28 15.54 14.30
N LEU A 259 2.60 14.53 13.76
CA LEU A 259 1.19 14.26 14.08
C LEU A 259 0.99 13.88 15.55
N PHE A 260 1.91 13.10 16.12
CA PHE A 260 1.86 12.72 17.53
C PHE A 260 2.02 13.93 18.44
N ILE A 261 3.03 14.77 18.20
CA ILE A 261 3.24 16.02 18.95
C ILE A 261 2.03 16.95 18.78
N ALA A 262 1.53 17.13 17.55
CA ALA A 262 0.35 17.93 17.29
C ALA A 262 -0.88 17.42 18.05
N THR A 263 -1.05 16.10 18.14
CA THR A 263 -2.14 15.48 18.91
C THR A 263 -2.00 15.78 20.40
N CYS A 264 -0.81 15.61 20.97
CA CYS A 264 -0.54 15.96 22.37
C CYS A 264 -0.80 17.44 22.65
N LEU A 265 -0.33 18.33 21.78
CA LEU A 265 -0.56 19.78 21.90
C LEU A 265 -2.05 20.11 21.82
N LEU A 266 -2.75 19.60 20.80
CA LEU A 266 -4.19 19.82 20.62
C LEU A 266 -5.00 19.32 21.82
N PHE A 267 -4.62 18.19 22.42
CA PHE A 267 -5.30 17.68 23.60
C PHE A 267 -5.22 18.67 24.78
N ILE A 268 -4.06 19.29 24.99
CA ILE A 268 -3.84 20.28 26.05
C ILE A 268 -4.53 21.61 25.71
N THR A 269 -4.39 22.08 24.47
CA THR A 269 -4.91 23.40 24.04
C THR A 269 -6.37 23.38 23.59
N SER A 270 -7.02 22.22 23.53
CA SER A 270 -8.39 22.04 23.02
C SER A 270 -9.39 22.99 23.67
N HIS A 271 -9.28 23.22 24.97
CA HIS A 271 -10.19 24.10 25.71
C HIS A 271 -10.03 25.59 25.37
N LEU A 272 -8.88 26.01 24.84
CA LEU A 272 -8.62 27.39 24.39
C LEU A 272 -9.13 27.63 22.97
N LEU A 273 -9.35 26.56 22.21
CA LEU A 273 -9.73 26.67 20.81
C LEU A 273 -11.24 26.95 20.69
N PRO A 274 -11.63 28.02 19.99
CA PRO A 274 -13.03 28.35 19.78
C PRO A 274 -13.64 27.45 18.69
N TRP A 275 -13.89 26.17 19.01
CA TRP A 275 -14.36 25.15 18.06
C TRP A 275 -15.59 25.56 17.23
N ARG A 276 -16.51 26.33 17.82
CA ARG A 276 -17.70 26.89 17.14
C ARG A 276 -17.31 27.77 15.95
N PHE A 277 -16.33 28.65 16.15
CA PHE A 277 -15.84 29.56 15.12
C PHE A 277 -14.94 28.85 14.11
N ILE A 278 -14.13 27.89 14.56
CA ILE A 278 -13.31 27.07 13.66
C ILE A 278 -14.21 26.28 12.69
N ALA A 279 -15.24 25.60 13.22
CA ALA A 279 -16.22 24.89 12.39
C ALA A 279 -16.95 25.83 11.43
N LEU A 280 -17.29 27.05 11.89
CA LEU A 280 -17.90 28.06 11.04
C LEU A 280 -16.98 28.47 9.88
N ILE A 281 -15.72 28.80 10.18
CA ILE A 281 -14.73 29.18 9.17
C ILE A 281 -14.54 28.04 8.17
N VAL A 282 -14.35 26.81 8.63
CA VAL A 282 -14.18 25.63 7.76
C VAL A 282 -15.37 25.43 6.84
N CYS A 283 -16.59 25.57 7.37
CA CYS A 283 -17.81 25.45 6.57
C CYS A 283 -17.92 26.56 5.51
N TRP A 284 -17.68 27.80 5.92
CA TRP A 284 -17.69 28.96 5.01
C TRP A 284 -16.62 28.85 3.93
N THR A 285 -15.38 28.50 4.29
CA THR A 285 -14.30 28.32 3.32
C THR A 285 -14.60 27.18 2.36
N GLY A 286 -15.10 26.04 2.86
CA GLY A 286 -15.44 24.90 2.02
C GLY A 286 -16.49 25.24 0.96
N ILE A 287 -17.56 25.95 1.34
CA ILE A 287 -18.60 26.33 0.37
C ILE A 287 -18.12 27.50 -0.51
N ALA A 288 -17.36 28.46 0.03
CA ALA A 288 -16.83 29.58 -0.74
C ALA A 288 -15.83 29.13 -1.82
N LEU A 289 -15.01 28.11 -1.56
CA LEU A 289 -14.12 27.49 -2.55
C LEU A 289 -14.89 26.85 -3.71
N GLY A 290 -16.19 26.59 -3.57
CA GLY A 290 -17.06 26.18 -4.66
C GLY A 290 -17.42 27.30 -5.66
N HIS A 291 -17.11 28.56 -5.34
CA HIS A 291 -17.43 29.70 -6.21
C HIS A 291 -16.46 29.77 -7.40
N PRO A 292 -16.93 29.85 -8.66
CA PRO A 292 -16.07 29.75 -9.84
C PRO A 292 -14.99 30.84 -9.90
N SER A 293 -15.29 32.07 -9.47
CA SER A 293 -14.27 33.13 -9.41
C SER A 293 -13.23 32.88 -8.33
N ILE A 294 -13.60 32.25 -7.21
CA ILE A 294 -12.66 31.91 -6.14
C ILE A 294 -11.78 30.74 -6.57
N GLN A 295 -12.33 29.77 -7.29
CA GLN A 295 -11.55 28.67 -7.87
C GLN A 295 -10.48 29.17 -8.85
N GLN A 296 -10.84 30.09 -9.74
CA GLN A 296 -9.87 30.68 -10.67
C GLN A 296 -8.78 31.47 -9.93
N LEU A 297 -9.16 32.26 -8.92
CA LEU A 297 -8.20 32.97 -8.07
C LEU A 297 -7.32 32.02 -7.26
N PHE A 298 -7.87 30.91 -6.76
CA PHE A 298 -7.12 29.94 -5.99
C PHE A 298 -6.10 29.22 -6.87
N ILE A 299 -6.48 28.77 -8.07
CA ILE A 299 -5.56 28.10 -9.01
C ILE A 299 -4.42 29.04 -9.41
N THR A 300 -4.75 30.29 -9.79
CA THR A 300 -3.73 31.29 -10.19
C THR A 300 -2.81 31.66 -9.03
N ASN A 301 -3.36 31.95 -7.85
CA ASN A 301 -2.55 32.29 -6.67
C ASN A 301 -1.75 31.08 -6.14
N HIS A 302 -2.26 29.86 -6.31
CA HIS A 302 -1.55 28.65 -5.89
C HIS A 302 -0.28 28.45 -6.73
N GLU A 303 -0.37 28.63 -8.04
CA GLU A 303 0.80 28.56 -8.92
C GLU A 303 1.83 29.67 -8.64
N GLU A 304 1.37 30.89 -8.36
CA GLU A 304 2.26 32.05 -8.15
C GLU A 304 2.94 32.05 -6.77
N TYR A 305 2.19 31.75 -5.69
CA TYR A 305 2.67 31.91 -4.31
C TYR A 305 2.89 30.60 -3.56
N LEU A 306 2.02 29.59 -3.75
CA LEU A 306 2.09 28.37 -2.96
C LEU A 306 3.11 27.38 -3.53
N ALA A 307 3.21 27.23 -4.86
CA ALA A 307 4.18 26.35 -5.48
C ALA A 307 5.66 26.59 -5.06
N PRO A 308 6.18 27.84 -4.99
CA PRO A 308 7.55 28.06 -4.51
C PRO A 308 7.70 27.80 -3.00
N GLN A 309 6.67 28.09 -2.20
CA GLN A 309 6.68 27.80 -0.76
C GLN A 309 6.66 26.30 -0.48
N GLU A 310 5.88 25.53 -1.24
CA GLU A 310 5.83 24.08 -1.16
C GLU A 310 7.19 23.46 -1.45
N ARG A 311 7.88 23.90 -2.51
CA ARG A 311 9.24 23.43 -2.82
C ARG A 311 10.24 23.75 -1.71
N THR A 312 10.14 24.96 -1.15
CA THR A 312 11.00 25.37 -0.03
C THR A 312 10.72 24.51 1.21
N ALA A 313 9.45 24.29 1.54
CA ALA A 313 9.03 23.44 2.65
C ALA A 313 9.45 21.97 2.45
N GLN A 314 9.33 21.44 1.23
CA GLN A 314 9.81 20.11 0.86
C GLN A 314 11.33 20.01 1.07
N SER A 315 12.10 20.98 0.58
CA SER A 315 13.56 20.97 0.77
C SER A 315 13.97 21.07 2.25
N TRP A 316 13.21 21.81 3.07
CA TRP A 316 13.44 21.90 4.50
C TRP A 316 13.09 20.59 5.22
N LEU A 317 11.97 19.95 4.84
CA LEU A 317 11.59 18.63 5.35
C LEU A 317 12.64 17.58 4.99
N ASP A 318 13.11 17.55 3.74
CA ASP A 318 14.14 16.60 3.30
C ASP A 318 15.46 16.81 4.06
N ALA A 319 15.85 18.06 4.30
CA ALA A 319 17.01 18.39 5.13
C ALA A 319 16.83 17.90 6.58
N TRP A 320 15.66 18.12 7.19
CA TRP A 320 15.35 17.64 8.54
C TRP A 320 15.40 16.12 8.63
N ILE A 321 14.74 15.43 7.69
CA ILE A 321 14.68 13.97 7.60
C ILE A 321 16.10 13.39 7.55
N SER A 322 16.97 13.97 6.70
CA SER A 322 18.33 13.50 6.52
C SER A 322 19.24 13.70 7.75
N TYR A 323 18.95 14.71 8.58
CA TYR A 323 19.75 15.03 9.76
C TYR A 323 19.35 14.22 10.99
N ASP A 324 18.04 14.02 11.19
CA ASP A 324 17.49 13.54 12.46
C ASP A 324 17.22 12.03 12.47
N ILE A 325 16.96 11.42 11.30
CA ILE A 325 16.57 10.00 11.20
C ILE A 325 17.66 9.19 10.50
N VAL A 326 18.66 8.76 11.28
CA VAL A 326 19.65 7.77 10.84
C VAL A 326 19.10 6.36 11.08
N LEU A 327 18.60 5.74 10.00
CA LEU A 327 18.12 4.34 9.97
C LEU A 327 19.22 3.34 9.57
N ASP A 328 20.49 3.75 9.64
CA ASP A 328 21.59 2.86 9.30
C ASP A 328 21.67 1.72 10.33
N ALA A 329 21.43 0.50 9.87
CA ALA A 329 21.78 -0.69 10.63
C ALA A 329 23.29 -0.65 10.94
N PRO A 330 23.72 -0.98 12.17
CA PRO A 330 25.14 -1.02 12.48
C PRO A 330 25.84 -1.98 11.50
N PRO A 331 26.98 -1.57 10.89
CA PRO A 331 27.64 -2.38 9.88
C PRO A 331 27.98 -3.75 10.47
N GLU A 332 27.69 -4.81 9.72
CA GLU A 332 27.95 -6.18 10.15
C GLU A 332 29.43 -6.32 10.53
N LYS A 333 29.70 -6.70 11.78
CA LYS A 333 31.05 -6.94 12.30
C LYS A 333 31.29 -8.43 12.36
N ARG A 334 32.45 -8.87 11.87
CA ARG A 334 32.90 -10.26 11.95
C ARG A 334 34.37 -10.31 12.35
N GLU A 335 34.76 -11.39 12.99
CA GLU A 335 36.16 -11.64 13.32
C GLU A 335 36.81 -12.37 12.15
N VAL A 336 37.98 -11.87 11.73
CA VAL A 336 38.85 -12.56 10.77
C VAL A 336 40.04 -13.09 11.54
N GLU A 337 40.39 -14.33 11.25
CA GLU A 337 41.52 -15.02 11.83
C GLU A 337 42.63 -15.25 10.80
N VAL A 338 43.86 -15.30 11.29
CA VAL A 338 45.05 -15.65 10.54
C VAL A 338 45.99 -16.44 11.44
N PHE A 339 46.65 -17.45 10.89
CA PHE A 339 47.59 -18.30 11.61
C PHE A 339 49.02 -17.94 11.26
N GLU A 340 49.79 -17.57 12.27
CA GLU A 340 51.24 -17.43 12.17
C GLU A 340 51.87 -18.81 12.21
N LEU A 341 52.54 -19.21 11.12
CA LEU A 341 53.20 -20.51 11.01
C LEU A 341 54.71 -20.34 11.21
N GLN A 342 55.28 -21.19 12.06
CA GLN A 342 56.72 -21.30 12.24
C GLN A 342 57.16 -22.74 12.02
N ARG A 343 58.34 -22.89 11.42
CA ARG A 343 58.91 -24.19 11.08
C ARG A 343 60.26 -24.36 11.78
N ARG A 344 60.47 -25.53 12.37
CA ARG A 344 61.74 -25.89 13.01
C ARG A 344 62.71 -26.48 11.99
N LYS A 345 63.96 -26.01 12.01
CA LYS A 345 65.02 -26.50 11.10
C LYS A 345 66.07 -27.28 11.90
N GLY A 346 66.28 -28.56 11.57
CA GLY A 346 67.36 -29.37 12.15
C GLY A 346 67.00 -30.28 13.33
N GLY A 347 65.92 -31.06 13.23
CA GLY A 347 65.58 -32.08 14.23
C GLY A 347 65.09 -31.53 15.56
N SER A 348 65.11 -32.34 16.63
CA SER A 348 64.47 -32.04 17.94
C SER A 348 65.00 -30.78 18.65
N ASN A 349 66.22 -30.33 18.34
CA ASN A 349 66.88 -29.19 19.00
C ASN A 349 67.04 -27.97 18.08
N GLY A 350 66.33 -27.94 16.95
CA GLY A 350 66.39 -26.81 16.00
C GLY A 350 65.70 -25.55 16.50
N GLU A 351 66.16 -24.39 16.05
CA GLU A 351 65.49 -23.10 16.29
C GLU A 351 64.21 -22.98 15.44
N TRP A 352 63.23 -22.22 15.95
CA TRP A 352 61.98 -21.93 15.26
C TRP A 352 62.16 -20.74 14.32
N GLU A 353 62.00 -20.97 13.01
CA GLU A 353 62.05 -19.91 12.00
C GLU A 353 60.63 -19.48 11.61
N GLY A 354 60.39 -18.16 11.57
CA GLY A 354 59.13 -17.59 11.08
C GLY A 354 58.94 -17.90 9.60
N TRP A 355 57.82 -18.55 9.25
CA TRP A 355 57.57 -19.00 7.88
C TRP A 355 56.63 -18.05 7.13
N MET A 356 55.35 -18.00 7.53
CA MET A 356 54.32 -17.14 6.90
C MET A 356 53.02 -17.08 7.71
N PHE A 357 52.18 -16.12 7.36
CA PHE A 357 50.81 -15.96 7.84
C PHE A 357 49.83 -16.59 6.86
N SER A 358 49.06 -17.57 7.30
CA SER A 358 48.13 -18.36 6.48
C SER A 358 46.68 -18.17 6.96
N PRO A 359 45.68 -18.16 6.06
CA PRO A 359 44.27 -18.17 6.45
C PRO A 359 43.84 -19.54 7.00
N THR A 360 44.63 -20.59 6.79
CA THR A 360 44.36 -21.94 7.29
C THR A 360 45.41 -22.36 8.33
N PRO A 361 45.04 -23.15 9.35
CA PRO A 361 45.94 -23.55 10.44
C PRO A 361 47.08 -24.49 10.01
N TYR A 362 47.04 -25.06 8.79
CA TYR A 362 48.05 -26.00 8.29
C TYR A 362 48.28 -27.18 9.26
N ASP A 363 47.17 -27.76 9.72
CA ASP A 363 47.16 -28.92 10.60
C ASP A 363 47.69 -30.18 9.90
N PRO A 364 48.13 -31.20 10.68
CA PRO A 364 48.62 -32.47 10.12
C PRO A 364 47.62 -33.16 9.18
N LEU A 365 46.33 -32.98 9.43
CA LEU A 365 45.23 -33.53 8.64
C LEU A 365 44.72 -32.56 7.55
N SER A 366 45.31 -31.36 7.42
CA SER A 366 44.89 -30.42 6.38
C SER A 366 45.14 -31.01 4.99
N PRO A 367 44.26 -30.73 4.01
CA PRO A 367 44.46 -31.20 2.63
C PRO A 367 45.80 -30.77 2.05
N GLN A 368 46.28 -29.56 2.39
CA GLN A 368 47.58 -29.04 1.95
C GLN A 368 48.75 -29.85 2.52
N ARG A 369 48.63 -30.34 3.75
CA ARG A 369 49.65 -31.18 4.39
C ARG A 369 49.67 -32.58 3.77
N ILE A 370 48.49 -33.15 3.51
CA ILE A 370 48.34 -34.49 2.91
C ILE A 370 48.81 -34.50 1.45
N SER A 371 48.56 -33.44 0.69
CA SER A 371 49.02 -33.31 -0.69
C SER A 371 50.51 -32.97 -0.82
N GLY A 372 51.18 -32.61 0.29
CA GLY A 372 52.56 -32.12 0.28
C GLY A 372 52.71 -30.69 -0.26
N ASP A 373 51.60 -29.96 -0.40
CA ASP A 373 51.60 -28.58 -0.85
C ASP A 373 52.11 -27.63 0.25
N ARG A 374 52.73 -26.54 -0.18
CA ARG A 374 53.16 -25.46 0.72
C ARG A 374 51.96 -24.64 1.20
N PRO A 375 51.98 -24.13 2.44
CA PRO A 375 50.93 -23.24 2.93
C PRO A 375 50.85 -21.98 2.06
N LYS A 376 49.63 -21.46 1.87
CA LYS A 376 49.38 -20.23 1.10
C LYS A 376 49.16 -19.06 2.04
N GLY A 377 49.70 -17.89 1.71
CA GLY A 377 49.62 -16.74 2.60
C GLY A 377 50.73 -15.71 2.37
N THR A 378 50.90 -14.79 3.33
CA THR A 378 51.83 -13.65 3.25
C THR A 378 52.97 -13.78 4.24
N ARG A 379 54.09 -13.08 4.01
CA ARG A 379 55.25 -13.13 4.93
C ARG A 379 55.12 -12.17 6.10
N PHE A 380 54.45 -11.04 5.91
CA PHE A 380 54.29 -10.01 6.94
C PHE A 380 52.82 -9.79 7.28
N PHE A 381 52.55 -9.30 8.50
CA PHE A 381 51.21 -8.91 8.96
C PHE A 381 50.62 -7.76 8.16
N GLU A 382 51.46 -6.85 7.67
CA GLU A 382 51.04 -5.65 6.93
C GLU A 382 50.46 -6.01 5.55
N ASP A 383 50.89 -7.12 4.99
CA ASP A 383 50.43 -7.62 3.69
C ASP A 383 49.05 -8.30 3.77
N VAL A 384 48.53 -8.55 4.98
CA VAL A 384 47.22 -9.19 5.16
C VAL A 384 46.11 -8.20 4.83
N ALA A 385 45.51 -8.39 3.65
CA ALA A 385 44.34 -7.64 3.22
C ALA A 385 43.05 -8.19 3.87
N PRO A 386 42.05 -7.32 4.11
CA PRO A 386 40.74 -7.79 4.57
C PRO A 386 40.07 -8.62 3.46
N PRO A 387 39.14 -9.54 3.81
CA PRO A 387 38.40 -10.31 2.83
C PRO A 387 37.64 -9.42 1.83
N ARG A 388 37.36 -9.94 0.64
CA ARG A 388 36.65 -9.19 -0.42
C ARG A 388 35.29 -8.70 0.09
N GLY A 389 35.04 -7.39 -0.02
CA GLY A 389 33.82 -6.76 0.48
C GLY A 389 33.86 -6.37 1.97
N TRP A 390 35.00 -6.55 2.64
CA TRP A 390 35.20 -6.19 4.04
C TRP A 390 36.31 -5.14 4.18
N GLU A 391 36.26 -4.37 5.26
CA GLU A 391 37.31 -3.45 5.67
C GLU A 391 37.68 -3.69 7.14
N TRP A 392 38.89 -3.33 7.54
CA TRP A 392 39.33 -3.48 8.92
C TRP A 392 38.50 -2.58 9.85
N GLY A 393 37.85 -3.18 10.85
CA GLY A 393 37.16 -2.43 11.91
C GLY A 393 38.12 -1.95 12.99
N ASP A 394 39.06 -2.81 13.38
CA ASP A 394 40.06 -2.51 14.41
C ASP A 394 41.42 -2.11 13.82
N LYS A 395 42.22 -1.38 14.60
CA LYS A 395 43.54 -0.89 14.17
C LYS A 395 44.66 -1.91 14.28
N LYS A 396 44.53 -2.92 15.14
CA LYS A 396 45.61 -3.86 15.49
C LYS A 396 45.11 -5.30 15.47
N TRP A 397 46.00 -6.22 15.13
CA TRP A 397 45.78 -7.65 15.35
C TRP A 397 45.90 -7.96 16.84
N VAL A 398 45.00 -8.81 17.34
CA VAL A 398 44.98 -9.27 18.72
C VAL A 398 45.32 -10.75 18.73
N LEU A 399 46.17 -11.15 19.67
CA LEU A 399 46.50 -12.55 19.86
C LEU A 399 45.30 -13.27 20.48
N ASP A 400 44.88 -14.39 19.87
CA ASP A 400 43.85 -15.22 20.46
C ASP A 400 44.41 -16.01 21.65
N LEU A 401 43.86 -15.75 22.83
CA LEU A 401 44.24 -16.45 24.06
C LEU A 401 43.53 -17.80 24.18
N ALA A 402 42.43 -18.02 23.49
CA ALA A 402 41.63 -19.24 23.56
C ALA A 402 42.16 -20.34 22.63
N SER A 403 43.47 -20.63 22.70
CA SER A 403 44.13 -21.63 21.84
C SER A 403 43.51 -23.03 21.95
N ARG A 404 42.94 -23.35 23.11
CA ARG A 404 42.19 -24.58 23.36
C ARG A 404 40.89 -24.66 22.58
N GLU A 405 40.11 -23.58 22.59
CA GLU A 405 38.74 -23.58 22.10
C GLU A 405 38.69 -23.81 20.58
N TRP A 406 39.57 -23.15 19.81
CA TRP A 406 39.58 -23.35 18.36
C TRP A 406 40.16 -24.72 17.94
N VAL A 407 41.08 -25.28 18.73
CA VAL A 407 41.63 -26.63 18.51
C VAL A 407 40.57 -27.69 18.74
N GLU A 408 39.77 -27.55 19.82
CA GLU A 408 38.64 -28.43 20.13
C GLU A 408 37.50 -28.28 19.11
N GLU A 409 37.11 -27.05 18.76
CA GLU A 409 36.04 -26.77 17.79
C GLU A 409 36.33 -27.39 16.42
N ARG A 410 37.60 -27.35 15.99
CA ARG A 410 38.05 -27.88 14.70
C ARG A 410 38.52 -29.33 14.74
N MET A 411 38.44 -29.97 15.91
CA MET A 411 38.86 -31.36 16.12
C MET A 411 40.28 -31.64 15.61
N VAL A 412 41.21 -30.71 15.83
CA VAL A 412 42.59 -30.85 15.37
C VAL A 412 43.29 -31.91 16.23
N GLN A 413 43.88 -32.92 15.58
CA GLN A 413 44.50 -34.07 16.25
C GLN A 413 46.02 -34.08 16.12
N GLY A 414 46.70 -34.69 17.08
CA GLY A 414 48.16 -34.90 17.04
C GLY A 414 48.95 -33.63 17.31
N VAL A 415 48.47 -32.81 18.25
CA VAL A 415 48.94 -31.46 18.51
C VAL A 415 49.04 -31.21 20.01
N GLU A 416 50.08 -30.49 20.42
CA GLU A 416 50.26 -29.97 21.78
C GLU A 416 49.85 -28.48 21.82
N VAL A 417 49.02 -28.11 22.79
CA VAL A 417 48.57 -26.73 23.00
C VAL A 417 49.30 -26.14 24.21
N GLU A 418 50.07 -25.09 23.96
CA GLU A 418 50.71 -24.30 25.01
C GLU A 418 49.68 -23.39 25.69
N VAL A 419 49.48 -23.58 27.01
CA VAL A 419 48.50 -22.82 27.81
C VAL A 419 49.14 -21.64 28.56
N GLU A 420 50.47 -21.63 28.69
CA GLU A 420 51.23 -20.60 29.39
C GLU A 420 52.20 -19.91 28.42
N GLY A 421 52.27 -18.58 28.43
CA GLY A 421 53.16 -17.83 27.52
C GLY A 421 52.48 -17.40 26.22
N GLU A 422 53.08 -17.74 25.08
CA GLU A 422 52.72 -17.18 23.76
C GLU A 422 51.62 -17.94 23.02
N ARG A 423 51.07 -19.02 23.62
CA ARG A 423 49.93 -19.80 23.10
C ARG A 423 50.18 -20.46 21.75
N TRP A 424 51.36 -21.04 21.59
CA TRP A 424 51.69 -21.84 20.42
C TRP A 424 50.97 -23.19 20.41
N VAL A 425 50.64 -23.64 19.22
CA VAL A 425 49.99 -24.93 18.97
C VAL A 425 50.93 -25.74 18.06
N SER A 426 51.63 -26.72 18.63
CA SER A 426 52.74 -27.45 17.99
C SER A 426 52.29 -28.84 17.53
N ASP A 427 52.74 -29.29 16.37
CA ASP A 427 52.56 -30.70 15.96
C ASP A 427 53.31 -31.63 16.95
N LEU A 428 52.85 -32.87 17.12
CA LEU A 428 53.61 -33.93 17.81
C LEU A 428 54.48 -34.73 16.80
N ALA A 429 55.65 -35.20 17.22
CA ALA A 429 56.62 -35.87 16.34
C ALA A 429 56.39 -37.39 16.22
N GLY A 430 55.71 -37.84 15.15
CA GLY A 430 55.74 -39.23 14.68
C GLY A 430 54.82 -40.24 15.40
N ASP A 431 54.65 -41.41 14.78
CA ASP A 431 53.61 -42.41 15.08
C ASP A 431 53.67 -43.08 16.47
N GLU A 432 54.80 -43.00 17.19
CA GLU A 432 54.94 -43.61 18.53
C GLU A 432 54.18 -42.82 19.60
N ASP A 433 54.27 -41.49 19.56
CA ASP A 433 53.56 -40.60 20.51
C ASP A 433 52.06 -40.48 20.12
N ALA A 434 51.74 -40.57 18.82
CA ALA A 434 50.35 -40.69 18.34
C ALA A 434 49.71 -42.06 18.69
N ALA A 435 50.53 -43.11 18.87
CA ALA A 435 50.08 -44.41 19.35
C ALA A 435 49.87 -44.42 20.88
N GLU A 436 50.64 -43.64 21.66
CA GLU A 436 50.35 -43.39 23.08
C GLU A 436 48.99 -42.71 23.29
N LEU A 437 48.63 -41.74 22.44
CA LEU A 437 47.28 -41.13 22.38
C LEU A 437 46.16 -42.16 22.13
N LYS A 438 46.45 -43.27 21.43
CA LYS A 438 45.49 -44.39 21.24
C LYS A 438 45.49 -45.38 22.42
N ALA A 439 46.58 -45.50 23.16
CA ALA A 439 46.73 -46.45 24.26
C ALA A 439 46.13 -45.95 25.59
N VAL A 440 46.04 -44.63 25.80
CA VAL A 440 45.63 -44.02 27.09
C VAL A 440 44.11 -43.76 27.22
N GLY A 441 43.28 -44.04 26.21
CA GLY A 441 41.89 -43.54 26.19
C GLY A 441 40.77 -44.56 25.97
N LYS A 442 40.44 -45.42 26.95
CA LYS A 442 39.08 -46.00 27.06
C LYS A 442 38.24 -45.12 27.99
N GLY A 443 37.94 -43.90 27.53
CA GLY A 443 37.13 -42.90 28.24
C GLY A 443 37.47 -41.47 27.79
N THR A 444 36.53 -40.79 27.13
CA THR A 444 36.58 -39.36 26.70
C THR A 444 37.87 -38.96 25.96
N THR A 445 37.83 -39.20 24.66
CA THR A 445 38.84 -38.89 23.63
C THR A 445 39.24 -37.41 23.57
N LYS A 446 40.31 -37.03 24.28
CA LYS A 446 41.04 -35.78 24.05
C LYS A 446 42.22 -36.10 23.12
N HIS A 447 42.19 -35.59 21.89
CA HIS A 447 43.12 -35.96 20.80
C HIS A 447 44.32 -35.00 20.67
N TRP A 448 44.52 -34.14 21.67
CA TRP A 448 45.56 -33.13 21.76
C TRP A 448 46.00 -33.01 23.23
N GLU A 449 47.25 -32.59 23.47
CA GLU A 449 47.85 -32.55 24.80
C GLU A 449 48.06 -31.11 25.31
N GLU A 450 47.91 -30.90 26.63
CA GLU A 450 48.32 -29.64 27.29
C GLU A 450 49.73 -29.83 27.83
N GLY A 451 50.67 -29.00 27.40
CA GLY A 451 52.06 -29.15 27.83
C GLY A 451 52.83 -27.84 27.88
N SER A 452 53.90 -27.85 28.69
CA SER A 452 54.85 -26.75 28.89
C SER A 452 56.10 -26.92 28.01
N GLY A 453 56.01 -27.72 26.95
CA GLY A 453 57.14 -27.97 26.03
C GLY A 453 58.05 -29.16 26.39
N ASN A 454 57.55 -30.11 27.18
CA ASN A 454 58.29 -31.32 27.55
C ASN A 454 58.06 -32.50 26.57
N SER A 455 57.07 -32.41 25.68
CA SER A 455 56.77 -33.45 24.68
C SER A 455 57.65 -33.30 23.42
N ARG A 456 57.84 -34.39 22.67
CA ARG A 456 58.60 -34.36 21.41
C ARG A 456 57.80 -33.60 20.34
N MET A 457 58.07 -32.30 20.25
CA MET A 457 57.45 -31.43 19.25
C MET A 457 57.88 -31.81 17.82
N GLY A 458 56.93 -31.77 16.89
CA GLY A 458 57.10 -31.96 15.45
C GLY A 458 57.74 -30.76 14.75
N GLU A 459 57.65 -30.72 13.42
CA GLU A 459 58.35 -29.70 12.61
C GLU A 459 57.64 -28.35 12.55
N TRP A 460 56.35 -28.27 12.90
CA TRP A 460 55.54 -27.07 12.73
C TRP A 460 54.85 -26.66 14.02
N ARG A 461 54.77 -25.34 14.23
CA ARG A 461 53.91 -24.73 15.24
C ARG A 461 53.14 -23.57 14.64
N ARG A 462 51.97 -23.30 15.20
CA ARG A 462 51.07 -22.24 14.74
C ARG A 462 50.45 -21.46 15.89
N ARG A 463 50.13 -20.20 15.64
CA ARG A 463 49.45 -19.32 16.59
C ARG A 463 48.37 -18.51 15.90
N ARG A 464 47.21 -18.39 16.53
CA ARG A 464 46.02 -17.74 15.95
C ARG A 464 45.98 -16.26 16.33
N TRP A 465 45.84 -15.41 15.32
CA TRP A 465 45.65 -13.97 15.45
C TRP A 465 44.27 -13.61 14.93
N VAL A 466 43.57 -12.72 15.64
CA VAL A 466 42.23 -12.27 15.28
C VAL A 466 42.18 -10.76 15.12
N ARG A 467 41.32 -10.29 14.22
CA ARG A 467 41.06 -8.87 14.00
C ARG A 467 39.64 -8.67 13.49
N MET A 468 38.95 -7.67 14.02
CA MET A 468 37.59 -7.37 13.59
C MET A 468 37.57 -6.70 12.21
N VAL A 469 36.67 -7.17 11.36
CA VAL A 469 36.30 -6.55 10.09
C VAL A 469 34.86 -6.05 10.14
N ARG A 470 34.59 -4.99 9.41
CA ARG A 470 33.23 -4.49 9.16
C ARG A 470 32.91 -4.62 7.68
N ARG A 471 31.65 -4.94 7.35
CA ARG A 471 31.20 -5.06 5.97
C ARG A 471 31.23 -3.69 5.31
N LYS A 472 31.85 -3.59 4.12
CA LYS A 472 31.79 -2.35 3.33
C LYS A 472 30.35 -2.11 2.90
N VAL A 473 29.80 -0.95 3.24
CA VAL A 473 28.48 -0.52 2.76
C VAL A 473 28.65 -0.14 1.29
N VAL A 474 27.95 -0.83 0.40
CA VAL A 474 27.92 -0.48 -1.03
C VAL A 474 26.97 0.70 -1.19
N GLY A 475 27.49 1.89 -0.95
CA GLY A 475 26.81 3.16 -1.12
C GLY A 475 27.87 4.25 -1.07
N THR A 476 27.96 5.06 -2.14
CA THR A 476 28.91 6.16 -2.35
C THR A 476 30.37 5.78 -2.68
N GLU A 477 30.59 4.99 -3.74
CA GLU A 477 31.64 5.36 -4.70
C GLU A 477 30.96 6.17 -5.81
N THR A 478 30.70 7.44 -5.51
CA THR A 478 30.49 8.43 -6.55
C THR A 478 31.80 8.52 -7.32
N SER A 479 31.71 8.36 -8.63
CA SER A 479 32.78 8.59 -9.59
C SER A 479 33.35 10.01 -9.44
N ALA A 480 34.26 10.20 -8.49
CA ALA A 480 35.26 11.27 -8.53
C ALA A 480 36.28 10.85 -9.58
N GLY A 481 35.89 11.04 -10.85
CA GLY A 481 36.79 10.94 -11.98
C GLY A 481 37.97 11.86 -11.74
N THR A 482 39.14 11.26 -11.64
CA THR A 482 40.45 11.87 -11.78
C THR A 482 40.48 12.73 -13.05
N ALA A 483 40.25 14.03 -12.90
CA ALA A 483 40.72 15.04 -13.83
C ALA A 483 41.91 15.71 -13.15
N ALA A 484 43.10 15.14 -13.37
CA ALA A 484 44.37 15.77 -13.05
C ALA A 484 45.35 15.48 -14.20
N SER A 485 45.92 16.57 -14.72
CA SER A 485 46.93 16.76 -15.77
C SER A 485 46.60 16.32 -17.19
#